data_AF-A0AAU9VQ99-F1
#
_entry.id   AF-A0AAU9VQ99-F1
#
_cell.length_a   1.000
_cell.length_b   1.000
_cell.length_c   1.000
_cell.angle_alpha   90.00
_cell.angle_beta   90.00
_cell.angle_gamma   90.00
#
_symmetry.space_group_name_H-M   'P 1'
#
loop_
_entity.id
_entity.type
_entity.pdbx_description
1 polymer ?
#
loop_
_entity_poly.entity_id
_entity_poly.type
_entity_poly.pdbx_seq_one_letter_code
_entity_poly.pdbx_strand_id
1 'polypeptide(L)'
;MACKCFFETREASVCSESSARLIKLSECTGDISDHLRACHLGQLRGTVQEYELIINRSGLPHDLSPDQLEELGICEKHRGNMGKNWRPRRTCQYPLHNGRKKQLNTRNAVHLDMSMEINTIFAELVPTGSRKYDFYVNSSLPTRYCPEMKGRV
;
A
#
# COMPACT_ATOMS: atom_id res chain seq x y z
N MET A 1 31.91 0.56 2.12
CA MET A 1 30.75 0.30 1.25
C MET A 1 29.73 1.39 1.50
N ALA A 2 29.26 2.10 0.48
CA ALA A 2 28.11 2.98 0.63
C ALA A 2 26.87 2.09 0.79
N CYS A 3 26.17 2.20 1.93
CA CYS A 3 24.90 1.52 2.12
C CYS A 3 23.88 2.17 1.15
N LYS A 4 23.36 1.40 0.20
CA LYS A 4 22.37 1.87 -0.77
C LYS A 4 20.96 1.65 -0.25
N CYS A 5 20.11 2.66 -0.37
CA CYS A 5 18.70 2.50 0.00
C CYS A 5 18.05 1.54 -1.00
N PHE A 6 17.20 0.60 -0.54
CA PHE A 6 16.58 -0.35 -1.48
C PHE A 6 15.69 0.32 -2.55
N PHE A 7 15.23 1.54 -2.31
CA PHE A 7 14.49 2.32 -3.32
C PHE A 7 15.41 3.01 -4.33
N GLU A 8 16.70 3.18 -4.05
CA GLU A 8 17.67 3.76 -4.99
C GLU A 8 17.81 2.94 -6.27
N THR A 9 17.60 1.62 -6.18
CA THR A 9 17.63 0.71 -7.34
C THR A 9 16.30 0.61 -8.07
N ARG A 10 15.22 1.21 -7.54
CA ARG A 10 13.91 1.24 -8.19
C ARG A 10 13.76 2.49 -9.03
N GLU A 11 13.60 2.30 -10.33
CA GLU A 11 13.45 3.38 -11.32
C GLU A 11 12.35 4.39 -10.97
N ALA A 12 11.30 3.94 -10.29
CA ALA A 12 10.16 4.78 -9.90
C ALA A 12 10.38 5.64 -8.64
N SER A 13 11.47 5.45 -7.89
CA SER A 13 11.69 6.07 -6.57
C SER A 13 13.15 6.47 -6.35
N VAL A 14 13.62 7.50 -7.04
CA VAL A 14 15.02 7.94 -6.91
C VAL A 14 15.31 8.46 -5.49
N CYS A 15 16.22 7.76 -4.78
CA CYS A 15 16.80 8.25 -3.53
C CYS A 15 17.85 9.31 -3.84
N SER A 16 17.48 10.59 -3.74
CA SER A 16 18.39 11.71 -4.04
C SER A 16 19.48 11.95 -2.98
N GLU A 17 19.40 11.28 -1.83
CA GLU A 17 20.29 11.50 -0.69
C GLU A 17 21.27 10.34 -0.55
N SER A 18 22.49 10.57 -1.02
CA SER A 18 23.63 9.64 -0.99
C SER A 18 24.30 9.53 0.39
N SER A 19 23.82 10.25 1.41
CA SER A 19 24.36 10.29 2.78
C SER A 19 23.37 9.88 3.88
N ALA A 20 22.17 9.41 3.52
CA ALA A 20 21.15 9.07 4.50
C ALA A 20 21.56 7.82 5.30
N ARG A 21 21.54 7.92 6.64
CA ARG A 21 21.67 6.76 7.52
C ARG A 21 20.54 5.78 7.20
N LEU A 22 20.89 4.58 6.75
CA LEU A 22 19.91 3.53 6.53
C LEU A 22 19.58 2.83 7.85
N ILE A 23 18.31 2.48 8.00
CA ILE A 23 17.79 1.64 9.06
C ILE A 23 17.35 0.34 8.41
N LYS A 24 17.54 -0.79 9.08
CA LYS A 24 17.03 -2.06 8.58
C LYS A 24 15.51 -2.02 8.51
N LEU A 25 14.94 -2.65 7.50
CA LEU A 25 13.49 -2.65 7.34
C LEU A 25 12.81 -3.38 8.52
N SER A 26 13.40 -4.47 9.02
CA SER A 26 12.97 -5.18 10.23
C SER A 26 12.92 -4.31 11.49
N GLU A 27 13.73 -3.25 11.56
CA GLU A 27 13.76 -2.31 12.70
C GLU A 27 12.71 -1.19 12.59
N CYS A 28 11.97 -1.11 11.48
CA CYS A 28 10.89 -0.14 11.31
C CYS A 28 9.64 -0.56 12.10
N THR A 29 9.59 -0.17 13.37
CA THR A 29 8.55 -0.55 14.35
C THR A 29 7.80 0.67 14.94
N GLY A 30 7.82 1.81 14.25
CA GLY A 30 7.19 3.03 14.76
C GLY A 30 5.67 2.91 14.88
N ASP A 31 5.07 3.54 15.90
CA ASP A 31 3.60 3.50 16.08
C ASP A 31 2.83 4.11 14.90
N ILE A 32 2.09 3.27 14.18
CA ILE A 32 1.27 3.62 13.02
C ILE A 32 -0.24 3.76 13.36
N SER A 33 -0.62 3.72 14.63
CA SER A 33 -2.03 3.69 15.06
C SER A 33 -2.87 4.84 14.52
N ASP A 34 -2.39 6.06 14.68
CA ASP A 34 -3.09 7.26 14.21
C ASP A 34 -3.16 7.32 12.68
N HIS A 35 -2.09 6.85 12.01
CA HIS A 35 -2.04 6.76 10.55
C HIS A 35 -3.05 5.75 10.00
N LEU A 36 -3.11 4.56 10.61
CA LEU A 36 -4.09 3.54 10.28
C LEU A 36 -5.51 4.10 10.42
N ARG A 37 -5.82 4.82 11.51
CA ARG A 37 -7.12 5.49 11.70
C ARG A 37 -7.41 6.50 10.58
N ALA A 38 -6.43 7.34 10.21
CA ALA A 38 -6.57 8.31 9.13
C ALA A 38 -6.80 7.64 7.76
N CYS A 39 -6.27 6.43 7.56
CA CYS A 39 -6.48 5.62 6.37
C CYS A 39 -7.77 4.76 6.41
N HIS A 40 -8.61 4.88 7.44
CA HIS A 40 -9.76 3.99 7.71
C HIS A 40 -9.38 2.51 7.84
N LEU A 41 -8.21 2.27 8.42
CA LEU A 41 -7.66 0.96 8.72
C LEU A 41 -7.50 0.74 10.24
N GLY A 42 -8.34 1.40 11.04
CA GLY A 42 -8.23 1.37 12.51
C GLY A 42 -8.33 -0.03 13.12
N GLN A 43 -8.95 -0.97 12.42
CA GLN A 43 -9.01 -2.38 12.81
C GLN A 43 -7.67 -3.12 12.72
N LEU A 44 -6.67 -2.59 12.00
CA LEU A 44 -5.33 -3.20 11.88
C LEU A 44 -4.36 -2.74 13.00
N ARG A 45 -4.85 -1.98 13.98
CA ARG A 45 -4.03 -1.48 15.08
C ARG A 45 -3.56 -2.64 15.95
N GLY A 46 -2.25 -2.70 16.20
CA GLY A 46 -1.63 -3.76 17.00
C GLY A 46 -1.49 -5.11 16.28
N THR A 47 -2.01 -5.24 15.05
CA THR A 47 -1.88 -6.47 14.25
C THR A 47 -0.86 -6.34 13.13
N VAL A 48 -0.62 -5.12 12.63
CA VAL A 48 0.32 -4.82 11.55
C VAL A 48 1.43 -3.92 12.07
N GLN A 49 2.67 -4.24 11.73
CA GLN A 49 3.85 -3.45 12.02
C GLN A 49 4.16 -2.46 10.89
N GLU A 50 4.95 -1.41 11.20
CA GLU A 50 5.30 -0.38 10.21
C GLU A 50 6.04 -0.97 9.00
N TYR A 51 6.99 -1.88 9.20
CA TYR A 51 7.72 -2.51 8.10
C TYR A 51 6.82 -3.29 7.15
N GLU A 52 5.78 -3.96 7.64
CA GLU A 52 4.83 -4.72 6.82
C GLU A 52 4.04 -3.78 5.90
N LEU A 53 3.63 -2.60 6.40
CA LEU A 53 3.03 -1.57 5.56
C LEU A 53 3.99 -1.05 4.50
N ILE A 54 5.27 -0.87 4.85
CA ILE A 54 6.28 -0.40 3.91
C ILE A 54 6.50 -1.44 2.80
N ILE A 55 6.61 -2.73 3.14
CA ILE A 55 6.69 -3.84 2.18
C ILE A 55 5.49 -3.78 1.23
N ASN A 56 4.28 -3.78 1.78
CA ASN A 56 3.06 -3.76 0.97
C ASN A 56 2.98 -2.53 0.04
N ARG A 57 3.25 -1.34 0.56
CA ARG A 57 3.14 -0.09 -0.23
C ARG A 57 4.24 0.08 -1.25
N SER A 58 5.38 -0.55 -1.00
CA SER A 58 6.42 -0.65 -1.98
C SER A 58 6.06 -1.68 -3.06
N GLY A 59 5.24 -2.70 -2.78
CA GLY A 59 5.06 -3.83 -3.70
C GLY A 59 6.30 -4.73 -3.73
N LEU A 60 7.03 -4.80 -2.62
CA LEU A 60 7.94 -5.90 -2.35
C LEU A 60 7.13 -7.18 -2.08
N PRO A 61 7.72 -8.37 -2.29
CA PRO A 61 7.10 -9.62 -1.88
C PRO A 61 6.75 -9.60 -0.39
N HIS A 62 5.60 -10.17 -0.03
CA HIS A 62 5.15 -10.24 1.36
C HIS A 62 5.76 -11.41 2.13
N ASP A 63 6.28 -12.41 1.40
CA ASP A 63 6.86 -13.65 1.86
C ASP A 63 8.40 -13.60 1.90
N LEU A 64 8.97 -12.42 2.13
CA LEU A 64 10.41 -12.26 2.33
C LEU A 64 10.87 -13.12 3.51
N SER A 65 11.89 -13.93 3.28
CA SER A 65 12.58 -14.65 4.35
C SER A 65 13.25 -13.67 5.32
N PRO A 66 13.53 -14.07 6.58
CA PRO A 66 14.24 -13.23 7.54
C PRO A 66 15.56 -12.70 7.00
N ASP A 67 16.33 -13.54 6.30
CA ASP A 67 17.62 -13.15 5.71
C ASP A 67 17.44 -12.07 4.63
N GLN A 68 16.45 -12.21 3.76
CA GLN A 68 16.12 -11.20 2.75
C GLN A 68 15.66 -9.88 3.39
N LEU A 69 14.89 -9.95 4.49
CA LEU A 69 14.43 -8.75 5.20
C LEU A 69 15.61 -8.01 5.86
N GLU A 70 16.59 -8.73 6.39
CA GLU A 70 17.78 -8.17 7.03
C GLU A 70 18.73 -7.47 6.04
N GLU A 71 18.69 -7.84 4.76
CA GLU A 71 19.44 -7.18 3.68
C GLU A 71 18.80 -5.86 3.22
N LEU A 72 17.52 -5.60 3.55
CA LEU A 72 16.82 -4.41 3.11
C LEU A 72 17.03 -3.22 4.07
N GLY A 73 17.69 -2.19 3.55
CA GLY A 73 17.87 -0.90 4.24
C GLY A 73 17.01 0.21 3.64
N ILE A 74 16.34 0.99 4.49
CA ILE A 74 15.50 2.13 4.10
C ILE A 74 16.01 3.43 4.72
N CYS A 75 16.01 4.52 3.95
CA CYS A 75 16.29 5.85 4.49
C CYS A 75 15.06 6.45 5.16
N GLU A 76 15.26 7.41 6.07
CA GLU A 76 14.17 8.04 6.83
C GLU A 76 13.10 8.67 5.92
N LYS A 77 13.51 9.31 4.82
CA LYS A 77 12.60 9.88 3.82
C LYS A 77 11.66 8.83 3.22
N HIS A 78 12.21 7.70 2.76
CA HIS A 78 11.41 6.63 2.18
C HIS A 78 10.56 5.91 3.24
N ARG A 79 11.09 5.72 4.45
CA ARG A 79 10.33 5.19 5.59
C ARG A 79 9.11 6.06 5.86
N GLY A 80 9.27 7.39 5.88
CA GLY A 80 8.15 8.31 6.01
C GLY A 80 7.14 8.15 4.86
N ASN A 81 7.61 8.20 3.62
CA ASN A 81 6.76 8.15 2.43
C ASN A 81 5.95 6.86 2.28
N MET A 82 6.50 5.72 2.71
CA MET A 82 5.85 4.41 2.64
C MET A 82 5.17 4.01 3.96
N GLY A 83 5.59 4.58 5.08
CA GLY A 83 5.04 4.36 6.42
C GLY A 83 4.00 5.43 6.80
N LYS A 84 4.31 6.22 7.83
CA LYS A 84 3.35 7.12 8.49
C LYS A 84 2.90 8.33 7.66
N ASN A 85 3.71 8.78 6.70
CA ASN A 85 3.40 9.95 5.88
C ASN A 85 2.77 9.56 4.54
N TRP A 86 2.60 8.26 4.26
CA TRP A 86 1.97 7.79 3.04
C TRP A 86 0.55 8.33 2.90
N ARG A 87 0.16 8.81 1.72
CA ARG A 87 -1.18 9.35 1.48
C ARG A 87 -1.83 8.63 0.29
N PRO A 88 -2.97 7.93 0.48
CA PRO A 88 -3.65 7.28 -0.63
C PRO A 88 -4.19 8.32 -1.61
N ARG A 89 -4.23 7.96 -2.89
CA ARG A 89 -5.05 8.68 -3.87
C ARG A 89 -6.52 8.60 -3.43
N ARG A 90 -7.24 9.71 -3.57
CA ARG A 90 -8.67 9.78 -3.22
C ARG A 90 -9.59 9.16 -4.26
N THR A 91 -9.06 8.69 -5.39
CA THR A 91 -9.85 8.02 -6.43
C THR A 91 -9.85 6.51 -6.22
N CYS A 92 -10.83 5.79 -6.79
CA CYS A 92 -10.79 4.33 -6.81
C CYS A 92 -9.51 3.82 -7.48
N GLN A 93 -8.87 2.84 -6.86
CA GLN A 93 -7.64 2.20 -7.36
C GLN A 93 -7.79 0.70 -7.63
N TYR A 94 -8.99 0.13 -7.47
CA TYR A 94 -9.22 -1.29 -7.80
C TYR A 94 -9.11 -1.52 -9.32
N PRO A 95 -8.37 -2.54 -9.81
CA PRO A 95 -8.03 -2.68 -11.25
C PRO A 95 -9.23 -2.77 -12.19
N LEU A 96 -10.28 -3.52 -11.80
CA LEU A 96 -11.48 -3.68 -12.64
C LEU A 96 -12.43 -2.47 -12.61
N HIS A 97 -12.18 -1.49 -11.75
CA HIS A 97 -13.02 -0.29 -11.66
C HIS A 97 -12.55 0.76 -12.67
N ASN A 98 -12.93 0.53 -13.92
CA ASN A 98 -12.65 1.39 -15.06
C ASN A 98 -13.60 2.61 -15.12
N GLY A 99 -13.16 3.67 -15.81
CA GLY A 99 -13.96 4.88 -16.04
C GLY A 99 -13.37 6.14 -15.38
N ARG A 100 -14.15 7.23 -15.42
CA ARG A 100 -13.70 8.54 -14.89
C ARG A 100 -13.44 8.44 -13.39
N LYS A 101 -12.17 8.55 -13.00
CA LYS A 101 -11.72 8.53 -11.61
C LYS A 101 -12.25 9.77 -10.86
N LYS A 102 -13.34 9.59 -10.10
CA LYS A 102 -13.89 10.63 -9.20
C LYS A 102 -13.28 10.49 -7.81
N GLN A 103 -13.16 11.62 -7.10
CA GLN A 103 -12.79 11.58 -5.69
C GLN A 103 -13.87 10.83 -4.90
N LEU A 104 -13.42 9.92 -4.04
CA LEU A 104 -14.25 9.13 -3.14
C LEU A 104 -14.26 9.77 -1.77
N ASN A 105 -15.49 9.99 -1.27
CA ASN A 105 -15.73 10.38 0.12
C ASN A 105 -16.06 9.16 1.00
N THR A 106 -15.94 7.94 0.46
CA THR A 106 -16.20 6.70 1.20
C THR A 106 -15.05 6.38 2.15
N ARG A 107 -15.35 5.66 3.24
CA ARG A 107 -14.34 5.15 4.18
C ARG A 107 -13.74 3.81 3.73
N ASN A 108 -14.08 3.35 2.53
CA ASN A 108 -13.67 2.04 2.05
C ASN A 108 -12.22 2.08 1.58
N ALA A 109 -11.37 1.47 2.38
CA ALA A 109 -9.97 1.28 2.09
C ALA A 109 -9.69 -0.15 1.62
N VAL A 110 -8.64 -0.32 0.82
CA VAL A 110 -8.03 -1.62 0.55
C VAL A 110 -7.27 -2.05 1.80
N HIS A 111 -7.62 -3.23 2.32
CA HIS A 111 -6.94 -3.87 3.45
C HIS A 111 -5.68 -4.61 2.96
N LEU A 112 -4.84 -5.06 3.89
CA LEU A 112 -3.60 -5.78 3.59
C LEU A 112 -3.86 -7.04 2.75
N ASP A 113 -4.74 -7.92 3.22
CA ASP A 113 -5.09 -9.16 2.52
C ASP A 113 -5.65 -8.90 1.13
N MET A 114 -6.49 -7.87 1.00
CA MET A 114 -7.06 -7.46 -0.28
C MET A 114 -5.99 -6.91 -1.22
N SER A 115 -5.01 -6.18 -0.71
CA SER A 115 -3.89 -5.68 -1.51
C SER A 115 -3.07 -6.85 -2.08
N MET A 116 -2.81 -7.87 -1.26
CA MET A 116 -2.12 -9.09 -1.66
C MET A 116 -2.93 -9.89 -2.69
N GLU A 117 -4.23 -10.05 -2.47
CA GLU A 117 -5.15 -10.72 -3.39
C GLU A 117 -5.20 -9.99 -4.74
N ILE A 118 -5.32 -8.65 -4.74
CA ILE A 118 -5.31 -7.84 -5.97
C ILE A 118 -4.00 -8.04 -6.74
N ASN A 119 -2.86 -7.98 -6.05
CA ASN A 119 -1.56 -8.18 -6.70
C ASN A 119 -1.44 -9.60 -7.29
N THR A 120 -1.96 -10.62 -6.59
CA THR A 120 -1.93 -12.02 -7.05
C THR A 120 -2.81 -12.23 -8.28
N ILE A 121 -4.01 -11.66 -8.31
CA ILE A 121 -4.98 -11.89 -9.38
C ILE A 121 -4.69 -11.01 -10.61
N PHE A 122 -4.32 -9.75 -10.39
CA PHE A 122 -4.23 -8.74 -11.45
C PHE A 122 -2.80 -8.34 -11.80
N ALA A 123 -1.79 -8.78 -11.04
CA ALA A 123 -0.40 -8.30 -11.14
C ALA A 123 -0.29 -6.76 -11.01
N GLU A 124 -1.23 -6.14 -10.28
CA GLU A 124 -1.28 -4.71 -10.06
C GLU A 124 -1.07 -4.38 -8.58
N LEU A 125 -0.15 -3.44 -8.30
CA LEU A 125 0.06 -2.93 -6.96
C LEU A 125 -1.05 -1.94 -6.59
N VAL A 126 -1.93 -2.36 -5.67
CA VAL A 126 -2.90 -1.47 -5.02
C VAL A 126 -2.60 -1.42 -3.52
N PRO A 127 -1.85 -0.40 -3.04
CA PRO A 127 -1.36 -0.39 -1.68
C PRO A 127 -2.45 -0.32 -0.61
N THR A 128 -2.17 -0.89 0.56
CA THR A 128 -3.02 -0.82 1.75
C THR A 128 -3.33 0.62 2.14
N GLY A 129 -4.62 0.90 2.31
CA GLY A 129 -5.17 2.23 2.56
C GLY A 129 -5.69 2.94 1.30
N SER A 130 -5.45 2.36 0.11
CA SER A 130 -5.97 2.89 -1.16
C SER A 130 -7.49 2.89 -1.17
N ARG A 131 -8.09 3.90 -1.83
CA ARG A 131 -9.55 3.99 -1.93
C ARG A 131 -10.10 3.02 -2.95
N LYS A 132 -11.28 2.48 -2.64
CA LYS A 132 -12.08 1.65 -3.54
C LYS A 132 -13.56 1.99 -3.43
N TYR A 133 -14.32 1.72 -4.49
CA TYR A 133 -15.78 1.72 -4.42
C TYR A 133 -16.28 0.58 -3.53
N ASP A 134 -17.53 0.69 -3.08
CA ASP A 134 -18.24 -0.45 -2.50
C ASP A 134 -18.46 -1.54 -3.55
N PHE A 135 -18.32 -2.78 -3.10
CA PHE A 135 -18.76 -3.93 -3.87
C PHE A 135 -20.21 -4.21 -3.49
N TYR A 136 -21.10 -4.28 -4.47
CA TYR A 136 -22.42 -4.84 -4.23
C TYR A 136 -22.31 -6.35 -4.47
N VAL A 137 -22.62 -7.15 -3.46
CA VAL A 137 -22.71 -8.60 -3.64
C VAL A 137 -24.01 -8.89 -4.37
N ASN A 138 -23.96 -9.14 -5.67
CA ASN A 138 -25.05 -9.82 -6.37
C ASN A 138 -24.77 -11.32 -6.36
N SER A 139 -25.72 -12.11 -5.87
CA SER A 139 -25.61 -13.53 -5.55
C SER A 139 -25.36 -14.48 -6.74
N SER A 140 -25.11 -13.95 -7.94
CA SER A 140 -25.05 -14.73 -9.19
C SER A 140 -23.70 -14.69 -9.90
N LEU A 141 -22.67 -14.01 -9.37
CA LEU A 141 -21.30 -14.04 -9.92
C LEU A 141 -20.27 -14.09 -8.77
N PRO A 142 -19.19 -14.91 -8.85
CA PRO A 142 -18.14 -14.96 -7.82
C PRO A 142 -17.28 -13.70 -7.77
N THR A 143 -17.42 -12.81 -8.75
CA THR A 143 -16.69 -11.55 -8.83
C THR A 143 -17.54 -10.41 -8.30
N ARG A 144 -17.00 -9.75 -7.28
CA ARG A 144 -17.60 -8.58 -6.62
C ARG A 144 -17.85 -7.47 -7.64
N TYR A 145 -19.10 -7.27 -8.03
CA TYR A 145 -19.51 -6.29 -9.04
C TYR A 145 -19.66 -4.89 -8.42
N CYS A 146 -19.08 -3.87 -9.06
CA CYS A 146 -19.38 -2.47 -8.80
C CYS A 146 -20.39 -2.02 -9.86
N PRO A 147 -21.62 -1.62 -9.49
CA PRO A 147 -22.57 -1.11 -10.46
C PRO A 147 -21.93 0.10 -11.13
N GLU A 148 -21.98 0.06 -12.46
CA GLU A 148 -21.46 1.10 -13.33
C GLU A 148 -21.84 2.49 -12.80
N MET A 149 -20.87 3.39 -12.91
CA MET A 149 -21.13 4.77 -13.29
C MET A 149 -22.04 4.76 -14.52
N LYS A 150 -23.36 4.59 -14.34
CA LYS A 150 -24.34 4.73 -15.42
C LYS A 150 -24.03 6.07 -16.10
N GLY A 151 -23.64 5.97 -17.36
CA GLY A 151 -23.49 7.12 -18.23
C GLY A 151 -24.77 7.93 -18.12
N ARG A 152 -24.62 9.20 -17.72
CA ARG A 152 -25.57 10.20 -18.21
C ARG A 152 -25.19 10.41 -19.66
N VAL A 153 -26.02 9.85 -20.54
CA VAL A 153 -26.26 10.44 -21.87
C VAL A 153 -26.72 11.87 -21.65
#